data_AF-K1RRB4-F1
#
_entry.id   AF-K1RRB4-F1
#
_cell.length_a   1.000
_cell.length_b   1.000
_cell.length_c   1.000
_cell.angle_alpha   90.00
_cell.angle_beta   90.00
_cell.angle_gamma   90.00
#
_symmetry.space_group_name_H-M   'P 1'
#
loop_
_entity.id
_entity.type
_entity.pdbx_description
1 polymer ?
#
loop_
_entity_poly.entity_id
_entity_poly.type
_entity_poly.pdbx_seq_one_letter_code
_entity_poly.pdbx_strand_id
1 'polypeptide(L)'
;MNFSDLSQNAVLAKARAMYAGTLTNENYVDLANCRTINEAANYLKGRTSYSEAFVSVPNVKIHRARLEAVLKSLYAFAYSVALFF
;
A
#
# COMPACT_ATOMS: atom_id res chain seq x y z
N MET A 1 13.85 -10.31 -31.63
CA MET A 1 13.29 -9.74 -30.39
C MET A 1 14.46 -9.31 -29.53
N ASN A 2 14.62 -8.01 -29.26
CA ASN A 2 15.81 -7.48 -28.62
C ASN A 2 15.68 -7.64 -27.09
N PHE A 3 16.69 -8.20 -26.43
CA PHE A 3 16.66 -8.43 -24.98
C PHE A 3 16.56 -7.13 -24.18
N SER A 4 16.97 -6.00 -24.77
CA SER A 4 16.81 -4.64 -24.22
C SER A 4 15.35 -4.21 -24.06
N ASP A 5 14.47 -4.66 -24.94
CA ASP A 5 13.06 -4.23 -24.92
C ASP A 5 12.29 -5.01 -23.86
N LEU A 6 12.64 -6.30 -23.69
CA LEU A 6 12.12 -7.15 -22.62
C LEU A 6 12.55 -6.64 -21.24
N SER A 7 13.80 -6.22 -21.07
CA SER A 7 14.29 -5.68 -19.80
C SER A 7 13.63 -4.34 -19.45
N GLN A 8 13.43 -3.45 -20.42
CA GLN A 8 12.69 -2.19 -20.21
C GLN A 8 11.23 -2.44 -19.83
N ASN A 9 10.54 -3.36 -20.51
CA ASN A 9 9.16 -3.69 -20.18
C ASN A 9 9.03 -4.35 -18.81
N ALA A 10 10.01 -5.18 -18.41
CA ALA A 10 10.05 -5.77 -17.08
C ALA A 10 10.22 -4.73 -15.97
N VAL A 11 11.12 -3.75 -16.17
CA VAL A 11 11.30 -2.62 -15.24
C VAL A 11 10.03 -1.77 -15.14
N LEU A 12 9.39 -1.43 -16.28
CA LEU A 12 8.13 -0.68 -16.29
C LEU A 12 6.97 -1.44 -15.65
N ALA A 13 6.82 -2.73 -15.93
CA ALA A 13 5.80 -3.57 -15.32
C ALA A 13 5.97 -3.63 -13.79
N LYS A 14 7.22 -3.72 -13.31
CA LYS A 14 7.50 -3.70 -11.87
C LYS A 14 7.25 -2.35 -11.23
N ALA A 15 7.69 -1.25 -11.86
CA ALA A 15 7.39 0.10 -11.40
C ALA A 15 5.87 0.31 -11.31
N ARG A 16 5.13 -0.08 -12.35
CA ARG A 16 3.66 -0.04 -12.35
C ARG A 16 3.07 -0.88 -11.23
N ALA A 17 3.56 -2.09 -10.98
CA ALA A 17 3.08 -2.91 -9.86
C ALA A 17 3.39 -2.29 -8.48
N MET A 18 4.57 -1.67 -8.32
CA MET A 18 4.98 -0.99 -7.09
C MET A 18 4.13 0.26 -6.81
N TYR A 19 3.81 1.05 -7.83
CA TYR A 19 3.01 2.27 -7.72
C TYR A 19 1.49 2.03 -7.90
N ALA A 20 1.05 0.87 -8.40
CA ALA A 20 -0.37 0.54 -8.52
C ALA A 20 -1.07 0.45 -7.16
N GLY A 21 -0.31 0.30 -6.07
CA GLY A 21 -0.82 0.29 -4.70
C GLY A 21 -0.72 1.61 -3.94
N THR A 22 -0.14 2.67 -4.50
CA THR A 22 0.02 3.94 -3.78
C THR A 22 -1.30 4.70 -3.65
N LEU A 23 -1.51 5.30 -2.48
CA LEU A 23 -2.68 6.14 -2.20
C LEU A 23 -2.72 7.32 -3.19
N THR A 24 -3.87 7.52 -3.80
CA THR A 24 -4.15 8.68 -4.66
C THR A 24 -4.47 9.91 -3.82
N ASN A 25 -4.47 11.09 -4.44
CA ASN A 25 -4.92 12.32 -3.77
C ASN A 25 -6.34 12.20 -3.22
N GLU A 26 -7.25 11.53 -3.93
CA GLU A 26 -8.61 11.26 -3.45
C GLU A 26 -8.61 10.39 -2.19
N ASN A 27 -7.75 9.38 -2.13
CA ASN A 27 -7.62 8.57 -0.92
C ASN A 27 -7.16 9.39 0.29
N TYR A 28 -6.26 10.37 0.08
CA TYR A 28 -5.84 11.27 1.17
C TYR A 28 -6.99 12.16 1.64
N VAL A 29 -7.82 12.68 0.72
CA VAL A 29 -9.02 13.45 1.06
C VAL A 29 -10.01 12.61 1.86
N ASP A 30 -10.29 11.39 1.42
CA ASP A 30 -11.20 10.48 2.12
C ASP A 30 -10.67 10.07 3.50
N LEU A 31 -9.36 9.81 3.62
CA LEU A 31 -8.72 9.52 4.90
C LEU A 31 -8.78 10.72 5.86
N ALA A 32 -8.61 11.94 5.35
CA ALA A 32 -8.74 13.16 6.15
C ALA A 32 -10.18 13.36 6.67
N ASN A 33 -11.18 12.83 5.97
CA ASN A 33 -12.59 12.87 6.39
C ASN A 33 -12.96 11.78 7.41
N CYS A 34 -12.10 10.78 7.65
CA CYS A 34 -12.34 9.75 8.66
C CYS A 34 -12.26 10.33 10.08
N ARG A 35 -13.29 10.11 10.90
CA ARG A 35 -13.41 10.65 12.26
C ARG A 35 -12.81 9.74 13.32
N THR A 36 -12.62 8.46 13.00
CA THR A 36 -12.03 7.49 13.91
C THR A 36 -10.94 6.66 13.25
N ILE A 37 -10.02 6.16 14.08
CA ILE A 37 -8.97 5.22 13.65
C ILE A 37 -9.57 3.96 12.99
N ASN A 38 -10.74 3.50 13.43
CA ASN A 38 -11.38 2.32 12.84
C ASN A 38 -11.99 2.63 11.47
N GLU A 39 -12.53 3.84 11.26
CA GLU A 39 -12.99 4.27 9.94
C GLU A 39 -11.83 4.33 8.94
N ALA A 40 -10.70 4.92 9.34
CA ALA A 40 -9.50 4.96 8.50
C ALA A 40 -8.99 3.55 8.18
N ALA A 41 -8.96 2.65 9.17
CA ALA A 41 -8.55 1.26 8.96
C ALA A 41 -9.50 0.50 8.02
N ASN A 42 -10.82 0.70 8.16
CA ASN A 42 -11.81 0.10 7.28
C ASN A 42 -11.73 0.65 5.85
N TYR A 43 -11.46 1.95 5.70
CA TYR A 43 -11.23 2.57 4.39
C TYR A 43 -10.02 1.95 3.69
N LEU A 44 -8.88 1.87 4.38
CA LEU A 44 -7.65 1.25 3.85
C LEU A 44 -7.84 -0.23 3.53
N LYS A 45 -8.64 -0.96 4.32
CA LYS A 45 -8.90 -2.39 4.08
C LYS A 45 -9.84 -2.63 2.89
N GLY A 46 -10.85 -1.78 2.71
CA GLY A 46 -11.93 -2.01 1.76
C GLY A 46 -11.86 -1.24 0.44
N ARG A 47 -11.11 -0.14 0.39
CA ARG A 47 -11.12 0.80 -0.74
C ARG A 47 -9.76 1.10 -1.33
N THR A 48 -8.70 0.43 -0.86
CA THR A 48 -7.35 0.60 -1.41
C THR A 48 -6.65 -0.75 -1.54
N SER A 49 -5.51 -0.76 -2.24
CA SER A 49 -4.67 -1.95 -2.44
C SER A 49 -4.00 -2.47 -1.16
N TYR A 50 -4.30 -1.86 -0.01
CA TYR A 50 -3.72 -2.21 1.29
C TYR A 50 -4.43 -3.40 1.96
N SER A 51 -5.55 -3.87 1.40
CA SER A 51 -6.38 -4.95 1.94
C SER A 51 -5.58 -6.18 2.43
N GLU A 52 -4.57 -6.60 1.65
CA GLU A 52 -3.70 -7.75 1.94
C GLU A 52 -2.88 -7.55 3.23
N ALA A 53 -2.43 -6.32 3.49
CA ALA A 53 -1.68 -5.97 4.70
C ALA A 53 -2.52 -6.07 5.98
N PHE A 54 -3.84 -5.97 5.85
CA PHE A 54 -4.79 -6.04 6.95
C PHE A 54 -5.35 -7.46 7.16
N VAL A 55 -4.95 -8.46 6.36
CA VAL A 55 -5.39 -9.86 6.49
C VAL A 55 -4.98 -10.46 7.83
N SER A 56 -3.80 -10.12 8.33
CA SER A 56 -3.29 -10.58 9.64
C SER A 56 -3.78 -9.74 10.82
N VAL A 57 -4.55 -8.68 10.57
CA VAL A 57 -5.08 -7.81 11.62
C VAL A 57 -6.48 -8.30 12.01
N PRO A 58 -6.68 -8.74 13.27
CA PRO A 58 -7.99 -9.16 13.76
C PRO A 58 -9.04 -8.08 13.51
N ASN A 59 -10.28 -8.50 13.26
CA ASN A 59 -11.44 -7.62 13.04
C ASN A 59 -11.92 -6.95 14.35
N VAL A 60 -10.99 -6.58 15.22
CA VAL A 60 -11.17 -6.00 16.54
C VAL A 60 -10.68 -4.55 16.48
N LYS A 61 -11.17 -3.71 17.40
CA LYS A 61 -10.84 -2.28 17.50
C LYS A 61 -9.34 -2.02 17.28
N ILE A 62 -8.98 -1.52 16.10
CA ILE A 62 -7.59 -1.18 15.76
C ILE A 62 -7.22 0.09 16.52
N HIS A 63 -6.03 0.06 17.13
CA HIS A 63 -5.44 1.21 17.79
C HIS A 63 -4.44 1.89 16.86
N ARG A 64 -4.24 3.20 17.03
CA ARG A 64 -3.37 4.03 16.19
C ARG A 64 -1.97 3.42 16.00
N ALA A 65 -1.34 2.99 17.10
CA ALA A 65 -0.01 2.38 17.05
C ALA A 65 0.05 1.12 16.19
N ARG A 66 -1.01 0.29 16.20
CA ARG A 66 -1.08 -0.92 15.39
C ARG A 66 -1.31 -0.59 13.91
N LEU A 67 -2.16 0.40 13.62
CA LEU A 67 -2.38 0.89 12.26
C LEU A 67 -1.09 1.42 11.64
N GLU A 68 -0.36 2.25 12.38
CA GLU A 68 0.93 2.79 11.95
C GLU A 68 1.97 1.69 11.74
N ALA A 69 2.02 0.67 12.60
CA ALA A 69 2.95 -0.45 12.45
C ALA A 69 2.71 -1.23 11.15
N VAL A 70 1.44 -1.49 10.80
CA VAL A 70 1.07 -2.14 9.54
C VAL A 70 1.48 -1.28 8.35
N LEU A 71 1.14 0.00 8.34
CA LEU A 71 1.53 0.93 7.28
C LEU A 71 3.05 1.04 7.11
N LYS A 72 3.79 1.07 8.23
CA LYS A 72 5.25 1.12 8.21
C LYS A 72 5.88 -0.16 7.66
N SER A 73 5.32 -1.32 7.96
CA SER A 73 5.79 -2.59 7.38
C SER A 73 5.61 -2.64 5.86
N LEU A 74 4.50 -2.09 5.34
CA LEU A 74 4.26 -2.00 3.90
C LEU A 74 5.23 -1.06 3.22
N TYR A 75 5.46 0.09 3.82
CA TYR A 75 6.45 1.04 3.34
C TYR A 75 7.85 0.41 3.32
N ALA A 76 8.24 -0.28 4.40
CA ALA A 76 9.52 -0.98 4.46
C ALA A 76 9.64 -2.07 3.39
N PHE A 77 8.58 -2.85 3.14
CA PHE A 77 8.56 -3.85 2.07
C PHE A 77 8.72 -3.20 0.68
N ALA A 78 7.96 -2.15 0.39
CA ALA A 78 8.07 -1.40 -0.86
C ALA A 78 9.48 -0.81 -1.06
N TYR A 79 10.07 -0.22 -0.02
CA TYR A 79 11.44 0.31 -0.05
C TYR A 79 12.49 -0.77 -0.25
N SER A 80 12.32 -1.93 0.39
CA SER A 80 13.22 -3.07 0.21
C SER A 80 13.22 -3.52 -1.25
N VAL A 81 12.03 -3.64 -1.86
CA VAL A 81 11.88 -4.01 -3.27
C VAL A 81 12.46 -2.96 -4.23
N ALA A 82 12.45 -1.68 -3.85
CA ALA A 82 13.00 -0.58 -4.62
C ALA A 82 14.54 -0.53 -4.61
N LEU A 83 15.17 -0.93 -3.50
CA LEU A 83 16.62 -0.93 -3.30
C LEU A 83 17.36 -2.11 -3.96
N PHE A 84 16.64 -3.12 -4.46
CA PHE A 84 17.23 -4.26 -5.18
C PHE A 84 17.41 -4.03 -6.70
N PHE A 85 17.55 -2.77 -7.13
CA PHE A 85 17.90 -2.35 -8.48
C PHE A 85 18.95 -1.24 -8.45
#